data_AF-Q4PJ21-F1
#
_entry.id   AF-Q4PJ21-F1
#
_cell.length_a   1.000
_cell.length_b   1.000
_cell.length_c   1.000
_cell.angle_alpha   90.00
_cell.angle_beta   90.00
_cell.angle_gamma   90.00
#
_symmetry.space_group_name_H-M   'P 1'
#
loop_
_entity.id
_entity.type
_entity.pdbx_description
1 polymer ?
#
loop_
_entity_poly.entity_id
_entity_poly.type
_entity_poly.pdbx_seq_one_letter_code
_entity_poly.pdbx_strand_id
1 'polypeptide(L)'
;RDRFRIKNRPEIHGPFRLEMMLVYFVRQFTIDQVNFISKNKNPRKAVELDKNIARSLGIGNSTGLGMAPFIVNHPILLNNWILARETALKKIREIKDVKQEDFNYFFECLKNSINNINTWNTDSDYQKEKIKNLKIDLVKFIKYLEQEFDRKKEYLFNIIFNWVDTNLTEESIEYVVSLFLEPYDEIVDQLTPTMSADEEKFFNIPVERKIEDLRELIEKNYTEILNIDFNEDKNIQNFWFISKNKEEPRVANRFEEIGSELEQPLAIARDVKSLYLGIKNLKNSMTISRFLADNNDLRHAVRRVFMIEKFPLSEIHDYIIGSELMPIDMLRLKLS
;
A
#
# COMPACT_ATOMS: atom_id res chain seq x y z
N ARG A 1 -10.77 18.62 -8.36
CA ARG A 1 -11.36 19.48 -9.43
C ARG A 1 -10.79 19.16 -10.81
N ASP A 2 -9.51 18.82 -10.97
CA ASP A 2 -8.91 18.59 -12.30
C ASP A 2 -9.19 17.22 -12.94
N ARG A 3 -9.33 16.14 -12.15
CA ARG A 3 -9.63 14.79 -12.69
C ARG A 3 -10.90 14.74 -13.53
N PHE A 4 -11.93 15.53 -13.19
CA PHE A 4 -13.19 15.57 -13.96
C PHE A 4 -13.01 15.99 -15.42
N ARG A 5 -12.01 16.84 -15.73
CA ARG A 5 -11.78 17.35 -17.09
C ARG A 5 -11.17 16.31 -18.02
N ILE A 6 -10.52 15.31 -17.44
CA ILE A 6 -9.69 14.36 -18.16
C ILE A 6 -10.17 12.91 -17.96
N LYS A 7 -11.20 12.70 -17.13
CA LYS A 7 -11.79 11.39 -16.80
C LYS A 7 -12.22 10.53 -17.99
N ASN A 8 -12.38 11.09 -19.19
CA ASN A 8 -12.81 10.34 -20.37
C ASN A 8 -11.65 9.87 -21.26
N ARG A 9 -10.39 10.16 -20.89
CA ARG A 9 -9.21 9.76 -21.67
C ARG A 9 -8.69 8.39 -21.18
N PRO A 10 -8.81 7.32 -21.98
CA PRO A 10 -8.43 5.97 -21.54
C PRO A 10 -6.94 5.86 -21.18
N GLU A 11 -6.09 6.66 -21.80
CA GLU A 11 -4.64 6.63 -21.61
C GLU A 11 -4.22 7.00 -20.18
N ILE A 12 -5.08 7.64 -19.41
CA ILE A 12 -4.79 8.18 -18.06
C ILE A 12 -5.71 7.60 -16.98
N HIS A 13 -6.46 6.55 -17.28
CA HIS A 13 -7.36 5.87 -16.31
C HIS A 13 -6.62 5.12 -15.20
N GLY A 14 -5.38 4.69 -15.46
CA GLY A 14 -4.58 3.98 -14.46
C GLY A 14 -4.27 4.82 -13.21
N PRO A 15 -4.22 4.20 -12.01
CA PRO A 15 -3.89 4.92 -10.78
C PRO A 15 -2.51 5.58 -10.89
N PHE A 16 -2.41 6.82 -10.42
CA PHE A 16 -1.20 7.65 -10.45
C PHE A 16 -0.54 7.87 -11.82
N ARG A 17 -1.17 7.50 -12.94
CA ARG A 17 -0.47 7.52 -14.24
C ARG A 17 -0.04 8.93 -14.65
N LEU A 18 -0.89 9.93 -14.40
CA LEU A 18 -0.56 11.33 -14.65
C LEU A 18 0.46 11.86 -13.65
N GLU A 19 0.32 11.47 -12.39
CA GLU A 19 1.23 11.82 -11.31
C GLU A 19 2.64 11.28 -11.62
N MET A 20 2.76 10.02 -12.07
CA MET A 20 4.02 9.39 -12.49
C MET A 20 4.60 10.03 -13.76
N MET A 21 3.75 10.36 -14.74
CA MET A 21 4.17 11.10 -15.93
C MET A 21 4.73 12.48 -15.56
N LEU A 22 4.08 13.18 -14.62
CA LEU A 22 4.56 14.47 -14.11
C LEU A 22 5.90 14.33 -13.38
N VAL A 23 6.04 13.32 -12.51
CA VAL A 23 7.31 13.02 -11.83
C VAL A 23 8.42 12.76 -12.84
N TYR A 24 8.14 11.98 -13.88
CA TYR A 24 9.08 11.71 -14.97
C TYR A 24 9.50 13.00 -15.70
N PHE A 25 8.55 13.87 -16.04
CA PHE A 25 8.86 15.14 -16.71
C PHE A 25 9.62 16.12 -15.83
N VAL A 26 9.24 16.26 -14.55
CA VAL A 26 9.95 17.10 -13.59
C VAL A 26 11.38 16.62 -13.41
N ARG A 27 11.58 15.29 -13.34
CA ARG A 27 12.91 14.69 -13.28
C ARG A 27 13.74 15.06 -14.51
N GLN A 28 13.22 14.87 -15.71
CA GLN A 28 13.92 15.21 -16.95
C GLN A 28 14.23 16.71 -17.03
N PHE A 29 13.24 17.55 -16.75
CA PHE A 29 13.40 19.00 -16.74
C PHE A 29 14.48 19.47 -15.76
N THR A 30 14.60 18.84 -14.59
CA THR A 30 15.64 19.17 -13.60
C THR A 30 17.04 18.90 -14.15
N ILE A 31 17.24 17.75 -14.82
CA ILE A 31 18.51 17.40 -15.46
C ILE A 31 18.84 18.40 -16.58
N ASP A 32 17.86 18.72 -17.43
CA ASP A 32 18.02 19.67 -18.52
C ASP A 32 18.36 21.08 -18.00
N GLN A 33 17.71 21.49 -16.90
CA GLN A 33 17.97 22.76 -16.25
C GLN A 33 19.40 22.84 -15.69
N VAL A 34 19.90 21.78 -15.04
CA VAL A 34 21.29 21.73 -14.54
C VAL A 34 22.29 21.85 -15.69
N ASN A 35 22.09 21.08 -16.77
CA ASN A 35 22.92 21.14 -17.97
C ASN A 35 22.89 22.56 -18.60
N PHE A 36 21.71 23.18 -18.70
CA PHE A 36 21.55 24.53 -19.20
C PHE A 36 22.25 25.58 -18.33
N ILE A 37 22.09 25.52 -17.00
CA ILE A 37 22.76 26.45 -16.07
C ILE A 37 24.29 26.30 -16.17
N SER A 38 24.80 25.07 -16.23
CA SER A 38 26.23 24.77 -16.42
C SER A 38 26.77 25.43 -17.69
N LYS A 39 26.05 25.24 -18.81
CA LYS A 39 26.40 25.84 -20.11
C LYS A 39 26.40 27.36 -20.09
N ASN A 40 25.44 28.00 -19.43
CA ASN A 40 25.39 29.46 -19.32
C ASN A 40 26.45 30.04 -18.39
N LYS A 41 26.80 29.34 -17.30
CA LYS A 41 27.85 29.80 -16.37
C LYS A 41 29.24 29.75 -16.99
N ASN A 42 29.57 28.71 -17.76
CA ASN A 42 30.87 28.61 -18.43
C ASN A 42 30.78 27.76 -19.71
N PRO A 43 30.46 28.36 -20.87
CA PRO A 43 30.28 27.64 -22.12
C PRO A 43 31.51 26.83 -22.57
N ARG A 44 32.72 27.23 -22.18
CA ARG A 44 33.97 26.58 -22.59
C ARG A 44 34.31 25.33 -21.77
N LYS A 45 33.81 25.24 -20.53
CA LYS A 45 34.10 24.13 -19.61
C LYS A 45 32.87 23.32 -19.22
N ALA A 46 31.68 23.73 -19.68
CA ALA A 46 30.46 23.02 -19.39
C ALA A 46 30.52 21.60 -19.95
N VAL A 47 30.14 20.64 -19.11
CA VAL A 47 29.92 19.25 -19.48
C VAL A 47 28.47 18.92 -19.19
N GLU A 48 27.89 18.06 -20.02
CA GLU A 48 26.57 17.50 -19.76
C GLU A 48 26.69 16.33 -18.79
N LEU A 49 25.67 16.14 -17.96
CA LEU A 49 25.56 14.95 -17.13
C LEU A 49 25.52 13.71 -18.02
N ASP A 50 26.35 12.71 -17.71
CA ASP A 50 26.38 11.45 -18.43
C ASP A 50 24.97 10.82 -18.47
N LYS A 51 24.57 10.30 -19.64
CA LYS A 51 23.20 9.81 -19.86
C LYS A 51 22.88 8.59 -19.00
N ASN A 52 23.85 7.73 -18.70
CA ASN A 52 23.61 6.55 -17.87
C ASN A 52 23.50 6.93 -16.39
N ILE A 53 24.31 7.89 -15.93
CA ILE A 53 24.17 8.48 -14.59
C ILE A 53 22.83 9.22 -14.47
N ALA A 54 22.47 10.02 -15.47
CA ALA A 54 21.21 10.73 -15.50
C ALA A 54 20.03 9.76 -15.37
N ARG A 55 20.05 8.63 -16.10
CA ARG A 55 19.03 7.57 -16.05
C ARG A 55 18.86 6.96 -14.65
N SER A 56 19.94 6.78 -13.88
CA SER A 56 19.87 6.19 -12.54
C SER A 56 19.52 7.20 -11.43
N LEU A 57 19.59 8.50 -11.70
CA LEU A 57 19.23 9.52 -10.72
C LEU A 57 17.70 9.61 -10.55
N GLY A 58 17.22 9.23 -9.38
CA GLY A 58 15.88 9.55 -8.90
C GLY A 58 15.81 10.98 -8.35
N ILE A 59 14.68 11.66 -8.57
CA ILE A 59 14.42 13.00 -8.03
C ILE A 59 13.08 12.94 -7.29
N GLY A 60 13.08 13.18 -5.98
CA GLY A 60 11.88 13.12 -5.15
C GLY A 60 12.15 13.42 -3.68
N ASN A 61 11.08 13.68 -2.92
CA ASN A 61 11.16 13.81 -1.46
C ASN A 61 11.25 12.40 -0.83
N SER A 62 12.26 12.18 0.03
CA SER A 62 12.60 10.88 0.59
C SER A 62 11.73 10.44 1.77
N THR A 63 10.83 11.27 2.27
CA THR A 63 10.08 10.94 3.50
C THR A 63 8.95 9.94 3.27
N GLY A 64 8.27 9.96 2.13
CA GLY A 64 7.16 9.06 1.80
C GLY A 64 5.91 9.13 2.70
N LEU A 65 6.00 9.74 3.90
CA LEU A 65 4.96 9.76 4.94
C LEU A 65 3.59 10.26 4.48
N GLY A 66 3.54 11.11 3.46
CA GLY A 66 2.27 11.55 2.87
C GLY A 66 1.41 10.41 2.31
N MET A 67 2.02 9.25 2.02
CA MET A 67 1.31 8.12 1.43
C MET A 67 0.56 7.26 2.45
N ALA A 68 0.99 7.24 3.73
CA ALA A 68 0.28 6.48 4.77
C ALA A 68 -1.15 7.02 5.01
N PRO A 69 -1.36 8.34 5.23
CA PRO A 69 -2.71 8.90 5.31
C PRO A 69 -3.53 8.73 4.03
N PHE A 70 -2.88 8.66 2.86
CA PHE A 70 -3.58 8.48 1.60
C PHE A 70 -4.29 7.11 1.56
N ILE A 71 -3.59 6.02 1.86
CA ILE A 71 -4.20 4.68 1.82
C ILE A 71 -5.27 4.51 2.91
N VAL A 72 -5.08 5.13 4.07
CA VAL A 72 -6.12 5.17 5.12
C VAL A 72 -7.35 5.89 4.58
N ASN A 73 -7.22 7.08 3.98
CA ASN A 73 -8.34 7.90 3.53
C ASN A 73 -9.04 7.40 2.24
N HIS A 74 -8.46 6.44 1.52
CA HIS A 74 -9.00 5.87 0.28
C HIS A 74 -9.22 4.36 0.38
N PRO A 75 -10.13 3.91 1.27
CA PRO A 75 -10.40 2.48 1.53
C PRO A 75 -10.83 1.68 0.30
N ILE A 76 -11.66 2.23 -0.59
CA ILE A 76 -12.12 1.49 -1.78
C ILE A 76 -10.98 1.35 -2.77
N LEU A 77 -10.18 2.41 -2.92
CA LEU A 77 -9.00 2.38 -3.76
C LEU A 77 -7.99 1.32 -3.28
N LEU A 78 -7.74 1.26 -1.96
CA LEU A 78 -6.90 0.25 -1.33
C LEU A 78 -7.41 -1.17 -1.64
N ASN A 79 -8.70 -1.41 -1.40
CA ASN A 79 -9.33 -2.69 -1.71
C ASN A 79 -9.14 -3.07 -3.19
N ASN A 80 -9.37 -2.12 -4.10
CA ASN A 80 -9.30 -2.37 -5.53
C ASN A 80 -7.87 -2.69 -6.00
N TRP A 81 -6.86 -2.09 -5.38
CA TRP A 81 -5.45 -2.40 -5.68
C TRP A 81 -5.09 -3.82 -5.24
N ILE A 82 -5.40 -4.16 -3.98
CA ILE A 82 -5.11 -5.50 -3.46
C ILE A 82 -5.90 -6.55 -4.26
N LEU A 83 -7.19 -6.30 -4.51
CA LEU A 83 -8.01 -7.24 -5.28
C LEU A 83 -7.50 -7.44 -6.72
N ALA A 84 -7.03 -6.38 -7.38
CA ALA A 84 -6.43 -6.50 -8.72
C ALA A 84 -5.18 -7.37 -8.68
N ARG A 85 -4.27 -7.14 -7.71
CA ARG A 85 -3.07 -7.94 -7.52
C ARG A 85 -3.39 -9.41 -7.24
N GLU A 86 -4.27 -9.68 -6.28
CA GLU A 86 -4.67 -11.06 -5.93
C GLU A 86 -5.38 -11.77 -7.10
N THR A 87 -6.16 -11.02 -7.90
CA THR A 87 -6.79 -11.56 -9.11
C THR A 87 -5.73 -11.91 -10.17
N ALA A 88 -4.71 -11.08 -10.35
CA ALA A 88 -3.61 -11.35 -11.28
C ALA A 88 -2.85 -12.61 -10.84
N LEU A 89 -2.45 -12.68 -9.58
CA LEU A 89 -1.76 -13.82 -8.99
C LEU A 89 -2.57 -15.11 -9.15
N LYS A 90 -3.87 -15.07 -8.84
CA LYS A 90 -4.77 -16.22 -9.03
C LYS A 90 -4.76 -16.70 -10.48
N LYS A 91 -4.94 -15.79 -11.45
CA LYS A 91 -4.96 -16.14 -12.87
C LYS A 91 -3.64 -16.78 -13.32
N ILE A 92 -2.51 -16.25 -12.87
CA ILE A 92 -1.17 -16.79 -13.19
C ILE A 92 -0.99 -18.20 -12.61
N ARG A 93 -1.43 -18.41 -11.36
CA ARG A 93 -1.41 -19.75 -10.72
C ARG A 93 -2.34 -20.75 -11.41
N GLU A 94 -3.42 -20.29 -12.03
CA GLU A 94 -4.36 -21.13 -12.78
C GLU A 94 -3.87 -21.51 -14.19
N ILE A 95 -2.72 -20.97 -14.65
CA ILE A 95 -2.15 -21.34 -15.95
C ILE A 95 -1.71 -22.80 -15.93
N LYS A 96 -2.44 -23.63 -16.68
CA LYS A 96 -2.16 -25.05 -16.78
C LYS A 96 -0.82 -25.33 -17.44
N ASP A 97 -0.60 -24.77 -18.63
CA ASP A 97 0.59 -25.02 -19.45
C ASP A 97 1.38 -23.71 -19.57
N VAL A 98 2.39 -23.55 -18.70
CA VAL A 98 3.27 -22.38 -18.70
C VAL A 98 4.28 -22.49 -19.85
N LYS A 99 4.41 -21.44 -20.67
CA LYS A 99 5.41 -21.43 -21.74
C LYS A 99 6.80 -21.34 -21.16
N GLN A 100 7.75 -22.01 -21.82
CA GLN A 100 9.15 -21.97 -21.39
C GLN A 100 9.73 -20.55 -21.41
N GLU A 101 9.27 -19.71 -22.34
CA GLU A 101 9.65 -18.30 -22.45
C GLU A 101 9.23 -17.51 -21.20
N ASP A 102 7.99 -17.65 -20.76
CA ASP A 102 7.44 -16.95 -19.58
C ASP A 102 8.19 -17.37 -18.30
N PHE A 103 8.46 -18.67 -18.12
CA PHE A 103 9.26 -19.16 -16.99
C PHE A 103 10.70 -18.63 -17.03
N ASN A 104 11.32 -18.63 -18.22
CA ASN A 104 12.69 -18.12 -18.37
C ASN A 104 12.76 -16.63 -18.05
N TYR A 105 11.78 -15.84 -18.49
CA TYR A 105 11.70 -14.42 -18.19
C TYR A 105 11.54 -14.17 -16.69
N PHE A 106 10.60 -14.85 -16.02
CA PHE A 106 10.47 -14.83 -14.56
C PHE A 106 11.81 -15.13 -13.86
N PHE A 107 12.49 -16.19 -14.30
CA PHE A 107 13.73 -16.65 -13.68
C PHE A 107 14.91 -15.70 -13.93
N GLU A 108 14.99 -15.08 -15.10
CA GLU A 108 15.93 -13.99 -15.41
C GLU A 108 15.68 -12.78 -14.50
N CYS A 109 14.42 -12.36 -14.35
CA CYS A 109 14.04 -11.28 -13.44
C CYS A 109 14.50 -11.57 -12.01
N LEU A 110 14.23 -12.77 -11.49
CA LEU A 110 14.69 -13.22 -10.17
C LEU A 110 16.22 -13.15 -10.02
N LYS A 111 16.98 -13.61 -11.02
CA LYS A 111 18.46 -13.56 -10.97
C LYS A 111 18.99 -12.14 -10.99
N ASN A 112 18.44 -11.31 -11.86
CA ASN A 112 18.86 -9.91 -12.00
C ASN A 112 18.55 -9.11 -10.73
N SER A 113 17.44 -9.43 -10.07
CA SER A 113 16.97 -8.66 -8.93
C SER A 113 17.82 -8.84 -7.66
N ILE A 114 18.50 -9.99 -7.51
CA ILE A 114 19.48 -10.21 -6.43
C ILE A 114 20.61 -9.18 -6.46
N ASN A 115 21.09 -8.80 -7.65
CA ASN A 115 22.13 -7.79 -7.77
C ASN A 115 21.65 -6.45 -7.20
N ASN A 116 20.40 -6.08 -7.48
CA ASN A 116 19.80 -4.87 -6.93
C ASN A 116 19.66 -4.96 -5.40
N ILE A 117 19.15 -6.07 -4.86
CA ILE A 117 18.98 -6.27 -3.41
C ILE A 117 20.34 -6.21 -2.69
N ASN A 118 21.42 -6.66 -3.32
CA ASN A 118 22.75 -6.58 -2.75
C ASN A 118 23.28 -5.14 -2.59
N THR A 119 22.73 -4.19 -3.35
CA THR A 119 23.04 -2.76 -3.21
C THR A 119 22.23 -2.07 -2.12
N TRP A 120 21.18 -2.71 -1.59
CA TRP A 120 20.36 -2.10 -0.55
C TRP A 120 21.12 -1.97 0.76
N ASN A 121 21.19 -0.74 1.26
CA ASN A 121 21.78 -0.39 2.53
C ASN A 121 20.81 0.52 3.30
N THR A 122 20.75 0.34 4.61
CA THR A 122 19.83 1.06 5.49
C THR A 122 20.40 1.12 6.89
N ASP A 123 20.15 2.22 7.60
CA ASP A 123 20.58 2.39 8.99
C ASP A 123 19.64 1.71 9.99
N SER A 124 18.39 1.40 9.56
CA SER A 124 17.37 0.78 10.40
C SER A 124 17.66 -0.71 10.63
N ASP A 125 17.83 -1.12 11.90
CA ASP A 125 18.10 -2.51 12.25
C ASP A 125 16.95 -3.46 11.86
N TYR A 126 15.70 -3.00 12.00
CA TYR A 126 14.50 -3.69 11.51
C TYR A 126 14.60 -4.03 10.02
N GLN A 127 15.00 -3.06 9.19
CA GLN A 127 15.13 -3.27 7.74
C GLN A 127 16.39 -4.10 7.40
N LYS A 128 17.49 -3.95 8.15
CA LYS A 128 18.69 -4.79 7.96
C LYS A 128 18.36 -6.27 8.15
N GLU A 129 17.56 -6.60 9.16
CA GLU A 129 17.13 -7.98 9.42
C GLU A 129 16.25 -8.52 8.28
N LYS A 130 15.22 -7.77 7.87
CA LYS A 130 14.35 -8.15 6.74
C LYS A 130 15.15 -8.37 5.45
N ILE A 131 16.04 -7.45 5.09
CA ILE A 131 16.89 -7.56 3.90
C ILE A 131 17.82 -8.78 3.98
N LYS A 132 18.38 -9.06 5.16
CA LYS A 132 19.23 -10.23 5.38
C LYS A 132 18.44 -11.52 5.14
N ASN A 133 17.24 -11.64 5.70
CA ASN A 133 16.39 -12.82 5.54
C ASN A 133 15.95 -12.98 4.08
N LEU A 134 15.55 -11.90 3.40
CA LEU A 134 15.25 -11.89 1.97
C LEU A 134 16.42 -12.43 1.14
N LYS A 135 17.65 -11.99 1.39
CA LYS A 135 18.84 -12.49 0.66
C LYS A 135 19.04 -14.00 0.84
N ILE A 136 18.87 -14.50 2.06
CA ILE A 136 19.02 -15.93 2.36
C ILE A 136 17.94 -16.74 1.64
N ASP A 137 16.69 -16.27 1.71
CA ASP A 137 15.53 -16.91 1.11
C ASP A 137 15.61 -16.97 -0.42
N LEU A 138 16.04 -15.89 -1.08
CA LEU A 138 16.16 -15.88 -2.54
C LEU A 138 17.27 -16.81 -3.03
N VAL A 139 18.37 -16.94 -2.30
CA VAL A 139 19.41 -17.94 -2.60
C VAL A 139 18.85 -19.36 -2.47
N LYS A 140 18.10 -19.63 -1.39
CA LYS A 140 17.42 -20.92 -1.19
C LYS A 140 16.43 -21.20 -2.31
N PHE A 141 15.65 -20.20 -2.72
CA PHE A 141 14.65 -20.31 -3.77
C PHE A 141 15.26 -20.58 -5.15
N ILE A 142 16.32 -19.86 -5.52
CA ILE A 142 17.04 -20.14 -6.77
C ILE A 142 17.59 -21.56 -6.80
N LYS A 143 18.20 -22.01 -5.70
CA LYS A 143 18.71 -23.38 -5.61
C LYS A 143 17.60 -24.40 -5.87
N TYR A 144 16.43 -24.21 -5.25
CA TYR A 144 15.26 -25.06 -5.49
C TYR A 144 14.86 -25.09 -6.98
N LEU A 145 14.72 -23.91 -7.62
CA LEU A 145 14.33 -23.81 -9.03
C LEU A 145 15.37 -24.37 -10.02
N GLU A 146 16.65 -24.42 -9.64
CA GLU A 146 17.73 -24.95 -10.48
C GLU A 146 17.96 -26.44 -10.32
N GLN A 147 17.84 -26.95 -9.08
CA GLN A 147 18.36 -28.29 -8.74
C GLN A 147 17.26 -29.29 -8.40
N GLU A 148 16.13 -28.83 -7.90
CA GLU A 148 15.10 -29.69 -7.29
C GLU A 148 13.78 -29.64 -8.06
N PHE A 149 13.51 -28.55 -8.78
CA PHE A 149 12.23 -28.30 -9.42
C PHE A 149 12.13 -28.86 -10.84
N ASP A 150 11.13 -29.73 -11.06
CA ASP A 150 10.76 -30.23 -12.39
C ASP A 150 9.92 -29.18 -13.14
N ARG A 151 10.49 -28.63 -14.22
CA ARG A 151 9.87 -27.57 -15.02
C ARG A 151 8.75 -28.05 -15.94
N LYS A 152 8.54 -29.36 -16.08
CA LYS A 152 7.56 -29.96 -16.99
C LYS A 152 6.21 -30.27 -16.32
N LYS A 153 5.90 -29.59 -15.22
CA LYS A 153 4.64 -29.79 -14.48
C LYS A 153 3.55 -28.85 -14.99
N GLU A 154 2.33 -29.39 -15.05
CA GLU A 154 1.13 -28.55 -15.18
C GLU A 154 0.98 -27.66 -13.93
N TYR A 155 0.40 -26.47 -14.09
CA TYR A 155 0.21 -25.48 -13.02
C TYR A 155 1.53 -25.08 -12.33
N LEU A 156 2.58 -24.91 -13.14
CA LEU A 156 3.94 -24.66 -12.68
C LEU A 156 4.02 -23.55 -11.62
N PHE A 157 3.45 -22.38 -11.90
CA PHE A 157 3.47 -21.22 -10.99
C PHE A 157 2.69 -21.47 -9.68
N ASN A 158 1.65 -22.31 -9.69
CA ASN A 158 0.97 -22.69 -8.45
C ASN A 158 1.84 -23.59 -7.56
N ILE A 159 2.57 -24.54 -8.16
CA ILE A 159 3.50 -25.39 -7.41
C ILE A 159 4.62 -24.54 -6.80
N ILE A 160 5.18 -23.61 -7.58
CA ILE A 160 6.20 -22.67 -7.11
C ILE A 160 5.65 -21.81 -5.96
N PHE A 161 4.46 -21.23 -6.11
CA PHE A 161 3.83 -20.43 -5.07
C PHE A 161 3.67 -21.22 -3.76
N ASN A 162 3.12 -22.43 -3.82
CA ASN A 162 2.92 -23.25 -2.62
C ASN A 162 4.24 -23.59 -1.93
N TRP A 163 5.31 -23.84 -2.71
CA TRP A 163 6.64 -24.03 -2.14
C TRP A 163 7.14 -22.76 -1.46
N VAL A 164 7.01 -21.61 -2.11
CA VAL A 164 7.42 -20.29 -1.59
C VAL A 164 6.70 -19.97 -0.28
N ASP A 165 5.38 -20.11 -0.26
CA ASP A 165 4.50 -19.89 0.90
C ASP A 165 4.88 -20.77 2.10
N THR A 166 5.33 -22.01 1.84
CA THR A 166 5.73 -22.95 2.89
C THR A 166 7.18 -22.75 3.37
N ASN A 167 8.06 -22.21 2.53
CA ASN A 167 9.52 -22.31 2.74
C ASN A 167 10.24 -20.98 2.96
N LEU A 168 9.61 -19.85 2.63
CA LEU A 168 10.23 -18.52 2.69
C LEU A 168 9.51 -17.62 3.69
N THR A 169 10.14 -16.50 4.05
CA THR A 169 9.53 -15.46 4.90
C THR A 169 8.54 -14.59 4.12
N GLU A 170 7.65 -13.90 4.82
CA GLU A 170 6.62 -13.01 4.24
C GLU A 170 7.21 -12.01 3.24
N GLU A 171 8.35 -11.39 3.60
CA GLU A 171 9.09 -10.47 2.73
C GLU A 171 9.42 -11.10 1.37
N SER A 172 9.88 -12.34 1.38
CA SER A 172 10.27 -13.10 0.20
C SER A 172 9.07 -13.59 -0.60
N ILE A 173 7.97 -13.94 0.07
CA ILE A 173 6.71 -14.31 -0.58
C ILE A 173 6.20 -13.13 -1.40
N GLU A 174 6.06 -11.96 -0.77
CA GLU A 174 5.60 -10.74 -1.43
C GLU A 174 6.49 -10.37 -2.62
N TYR A 175 7.81 -10.52 -2.44
CA TYR A 175 8.78 -10.28 -3.49
C TYR A 175 8.61 -11.21 -4.70
N VAL A 176 8.45 -12.52 -4.45
CA VAL A 176 8.26 -13.50 -5.53
C VAL A 176 6.91 -13.31 -6.21
N VAL A 177 5.86 -12.93 -5.47
CA VAL A 177 4.56 -12.60 -6.07
C VAL A 177 4.70 -11.44 -7.07
N SER A 178 5.44 -10.37 -6.75
CA SER A 178 5.69 -9.30 -7.72
C SER A 178 6.40 -9.82 -8.97
N LEU A 179 7.37 -10.73 -8.82
CA LEU A 179 8.07 -11.35 -9.96
C LEU A 179 7.16 -12.23 -10.82
N PHE A 180 6.13 -12.87 -10.25
CA PHE A 180 5.17 -13.65 -11.04
C PHE A 180 4.38 -12.80 -12.03
N LEU A 181 4.19 -11.50 -11.75
CA LEU A 181 3.42 -10.61 -12.61
C LEU A 181 4.18 -10.22 -13.88
N GLU A 182 5.51 -10.15 -13.81
CA GLU A 182 6.39 -9.63 -14.87
C GLU A 182 6.21 -10.27 -16.25
N PRO A 183 6.03 -11.59 -16.42
CA PRO A 183 5.87 -12.19 -17.76
C PRO A 183 4.49 -12.00 -18.39
N TYR A 184 3.50 -11.48 -17.65
CA TYR A 184 2.08 -11.61 -18.02
C TYR A 184 1.34 -10.27 -18.12
N ASP A 185 1.86 -9.36 -18.94
CA ASP A 185 1.23 -8.06 -19.24
C ASP A 185 -0.23 -8.23 -19.67
N GLU A 186 -0.55 -9.28 -20.45
CA GLU A 186 -1.92 -9.53 -20.91
C GLU A 186 -2.90 -9.87 -19.78
N ILE A 187 -2.41 -10.34 -18.64
CA ILE A 187 -3.21 -10.58 -17.43
C ILE A 187 -3.30 -9.30 -16.61
N VAL A 188 -2.17 -8.63 -16.39
CA VAL A 188 -2.03 -7.47 -15.51
C VAL A 188 -2.71 -6.23 -16.10
N ASP A 189 -2.47 -5.92 -17.38
CA ASP A 189 -3.02 -4.74 -18.04
C ASP A 189 -4.56 -4.74 -18.07
N GLN A 190 -5.17 -5.93 -18.18
CA GLN A 190 -6.64 -6.08 -18.15
C GLN A 190 -7.25 -5.67 -16.81
N LEU A 191 -6.48 -5.70 -15.71
CA LEU A 191 -6.94 -5.38 -14.36
C LEU A 191 -6.69 -3.90 -14.01
N THR A 192 -5.86 -3.18 -14.76
CA THR A 192 -5.57 -1.75 -14.51
C THR A 192 -6.84 -0.89 -14.38
N PRO A 193 -7.88 -1.04 -15.24
CA PRO A 193 -9.11 -0.24 -15.10
C PRO A 193 -9.86 -0.47 -13.78
N THR A 194 -9.74 -1.66 -13.17
CA THR A 194 -10.42 -2.02 -11.92
C THR A 194 -9.75 -1.43 -10.69
N MET A 195 -8.52 -0.91 -10.82
CA MET A 195 -7.76 -0.29 -9.73
C MET A 195 -8.22 1.14 -9.40
N SER A 196 -9.20 1.68 -10.13
CA SER A 196 -9.80 2.99 -9.85
C SER A 196 -11.00 2.85 -8.92
N ALA A 197 -11.32 3.90 -8.17
CA ALA A 197 -12.46 3.92 -7.25
C ALA A 197 -13.26 5.21 -7.40
N ASP A 198 -14.58 5.07 -7.34
CA ASP A 198 -15.54 6.17 -7.22
C ASP A 198 -16.05 6.22 -5.78
N GLU A 199 -15.26 6.83 -4.90
CA GLU A 199 -15.47 6.88 -3.46
C GLU A 199 -16.81 7.55 -3.08
N GLU A 200 -17.30 8.48 -3.91
CA GLU A 200 -18.57 9.19 -3.66
C GLU A 200 -19.77 8.25 -3.69
N LYS A 201 -19.74 7.18 -4.50
CA LYS A 201 -20.83 6.20 -4.60
C LYS A 201 -21.12 5.47 -3.30
N PHE A 202 -20.12 5.31 -2.44
CA PHE A 202 -20.23 4.53 -1.20
C PHE A 202 -20.07 5.40 0.05
N PHE A 203 -20.14 6.73 -0.11
CA PHE A 203 -19.99 7.66 1.00
C PHE A 203 -21.21 7.71 1.94
N ASN A 204 -22.39 7.33 1.46
CA ASN A 204 -23.61 7.40 2.26
C ASN A 204 -23.68 6.28 3.30
N ILE A 205 -24.09 6.63 4.52
CA ILE A 205 -24.34 5.69 5.60
C ILE A 205 -25.74 5.09 5.42
N PRO A 206 -25.93 3.76 5.52
CA PRO A 206 -27.25 3.13 5.46
C PRO A 206 -28.01 3.35 6.78
N VAL A 207 -28.55 4.56 6.98
CA VAL A 207 -29.12 5.04 8.26
C VAL A 207 -30.35 4.28 8.75
N GLU A 208 -30.98 3.49 7.89
CA GLU A 208 -32.11 2.61 8.16
C GLU A 208 -31.70 1.29 8.82
N ARG A 209 -30.44 0.86 8.64
CA ARG A 209 -29.90 -0.37 9.24
C ARG A 209 -29.88 -0.27 10.77
N LYS A 210 -29.81 -1.44 11.40
CA LYS A 210 -29.95 -1.61 12.85
C LYS A 210 -28.60 -1.57 13.56
N ILE A 211 -28.62 -1.28 14.86
CA ILE A 211 -27.40 -1.36 15.68
C ILE A 211 -26.87 -2.80 15.73
N GLU A 212 -27.75 -3.80 15.64
CA GLU A 212 -27.37 -5.20 15.53
C GLU A 212 -26.46 -5.46 14.31
N ASP A 213 -26.87 -5.00 13.12
CA ASP A 213 -26.07 -5.10 11.90
C ASP A 213 -24.67 -4.52 12.08
N LEU A 214 -24.61 -3.31 12.68
CA LEU A 214 -23.36 -2.61 12.90
C LEU A 214 -22.47 -3.38 13.89
N ARG A 215 -23.04 -3.92 14.95
CA ARG A 215 -22.30 -4.68 15.97
C ARG A 215 -21.72 -5.96 15.38
N GLU A 216 -22.51 -6.71 14.62
CA GLU A 216 -22.06 -7.95 13.95
C GLU A 216 -20.91 -7.68 12.98
N LEU A 217 -20.97 -6.60 12.19
CA LEU A 217 -19.90 -6.21 11.29
C LEU A 217 -18.60 -5.84 12.04
N ILE A 218 -18.70 -5.15 13.18
CA ILE A 218 -17.53 -4.83 14.00
C ILE A 218 -16.93 -6.12 14.58
N GLU A 219 -17.75 -6.95 15.22
CA GLU A 219 -17.29 -8.18 15.88
C GLU A 219 -16.64 -9.15 14.89
N LYS A 220 -17.16 -9.23 13.65
CA LYS A 220 -16.63 -10.08 12.59
C LYS A 220 -15.30 -9.58 12.00
N ASN A 221 -15.18 -8.27 11.73
CA ASN A 221 -14.07 -7.76 10.92
C ASN A 221 -13.02 -6.98 11.71
N TYR A 222 -13.32 -6.59 12.95
CA TYR A 222 -12.42 -5.78 13.80
C TYR A 222 -12.06 -6.49 15.10
N THR A 223 -12.16 -7.83 15.14
CA THR A 223 -11.97 -8.64 16.36
C THR A 223 -10.67 -8.35 17.09
N GLU A 224 -9.56 -8.25 16.36
CA GLU A 224 -8.24 -7.95 16.93
C GLU A 224 -8.19 -6.56 17.54
N ILE A 225 -8.77 -5.57 16.85
CA ILE A 225 -8.88 -4.18 17.29
C ILE A 225 -9.70 -4.05 18.57
N LEU A 226 -10.73 -4.89 18.71
CA LEU A 226 -11.56 -4.90 19.91
C LEU A 226 -10.82 -5.36 21.16
N ASN A 227 -9.65 -5.99 21.07
CA ASN A 227 -8.88 -6.44 22.24
C ASN A 227 -7.92 -5.38 22.78
N ILE A 228 -7.76 -4.25 22.09
CA ILE A 228 -6.82 -3.19 22.48
C ILE A 228 -7.43 -2.29 23.55
N ASP A 229 -6.60 -1.91 24.51
CA ASP A 229 -6.91 -0.86 25.47
C ASP A 229 -6.28 0.48 25.06
N PHE A 230 -7.05 1.35 24.42
CA PHE A 230 -6.61 2.70 24.03
C PHE A 230 -6.45 3.68 25.21
N ASN A 231 -6.63 3.23 26.46
CA ASN A 231 -6.23 4.00 27.64
C ASN A 231 -4.76 3.81 28.00
N GLU A 232 -4.08 2.81 27.42
CA GLU A 232 -2.64 2.61 27.63
C GLU A 232 -1.83 3.51 26.70
N ASP A 233 -0.85 4.22 27.25
CA ASP A 233 0.01 5.16 26.52
C ASP A 233 0.64 4.54 25.27
N LYS A 234 1.14 3.30 25.37
CA LYS A 234 1.74 2.60 24.21
C LYS A 234 0.79 2.44 23.02
N ASN A 235 -0.53 2.41 23.23
CA ASN A 235 -1.52 2.19 22.16
C ASN A 235 -1.97 3.51 21.50
N ILE A 236 -1.58 4.66 22.07
CA ILE A 236 -1.93 6.01 21.58
C ILE A 236 -0.71 6.95 21.48
N GLN A 237 0.50 6.40 21.59
CA GLN A 237 1.76 7.13 21.66
C GLN A 237 1.96 8.06 20.49
N ASN A 238 1.59 7.65 19.28
CA ASN A 238 1.81 8.43 18.07
C ASN A 238 0.57 9.22 17.66
N PHE A 239 0.75 10.38 17.05
CA PHE A 239 -0.31 11.12 16.38
C PHE A 239 0.17 11.67 15.04
N TRP A 240 -0.74 11.63 14.06
CA TRP A 240 -0.47 12.14 12.72
C TRP A 240 -0.95 13.57 12.58
N PHE A 241 -0.18 14.45 11.96
CA PHE A 241 -0.53 15.86 11.77
C PHE A 241 -0.02 16.38 10.42
N ILE A 242 -0.56 17.50 9.93
CA ILE A 242 -0.04 18.16 8.73
C ILE A 242 0.91 19.28 9.16
N SER A 243 2.15 19.23 8.71
CA SER A 243 3.13 20.29 9.00
C SER A 243 2.74 21.57 8.26
N LYS A 244 2.65 22.69 8.98
CA LYS A 244 2.40 24.02 8.37
C LYS A 244 3.50 24.44 7.39
N ASN A 245 4.75 24.11 7.66
CA ASN A 245 5.90 24.58 6.87
C ASN A 245 6.10 23.76 5.59
N LYS A 246 5.72 22.48 5.61
CA LYS A 246 5.95 21.54 4.51
C LYS A 246 4.66 21.10 3.81
N GLU A 247 3.50 21.40 4.40
CA GLU A 247 2.17 20.96 3.96
C GLU A 247 2.09 19.44 3.75
N GLU A 248 2.85 18.69 4.55
CA GLU A 248 3.01 17.25 4.46
C GLU A 248 2.62 16.57 5.76
N PRO A 249 2.04 15.36 5.70
CA PRO A 249 1.82 14.53 6.87
C PRO A 249 3.12 14.18 7.61
N ARG A 250 3.04 14.22 8.93
CA ARG A 250 4.09 13.89 9.88
C ARG A 250 3.50 13.06 11.01
N VAL A 251 4.37 12.35 11.71
CA VAL A 251 4.04 11.62 12.93
C VAL A 251 4.90 12.17 14.06
N ALA A 252 4.33 12.31 15.25
CA ALA A 252 5.02 12.71 16.46
C ALA A 252 4.53 11.89 17.66
N ASN A 253 5.36 11.85 18.70
CA ASN A 253 5.02 11.23 19.96
C ASN A 253 4.21 12.22 20.82
N ARG A 254 2.97 11.84 21.16
CA ARG A 254 2.00 12.62 21.93
C ARG A 254 2.51 12.99 23.33
N PHE A 255 3.37 12.17 23.91
CA PHE A 255 3.89 12.35 25.27
C PHE A 255 5.19 13.16 25.33
N GLU A 256 5.81 13.40 24.17
CA GLU A 256 7.06 14.15 24.06
C GLU A 256 6.87 15.49 23.35
N GLU A 257 5.90 15.58 22.45
CA GLU A 257 5.65 16.74 21.59
C GLU A 257 4.28 17.37 21.87
N ILE A 258 4.23 18.71 21.83
CA ILE A 258 2.97 19.47 21.82
C ILE A 258 2.30 19.37 20.43
N GLY A 259 0.99 19.60 20.34
CA GLY A 259 0.27 19.62 19.06
C GLY A 259 -0.63 18.42 18.80
N SER A 260 -0.81 17.53 19.78
CA SER A 260 -1.68 16.36 19.64
C SER A 260 -3.16 16.70 19.43
N GLU A 261 -3.57 17.93 19.74
CA GLU A 261 -4.87 18.49 19.41
C GLU A 261 -5.09 18.71 17.90
N LEU A 262 -4.00 18.70 17.10
CA LEU A 262 -4.03 18.81 15.63
C LEU A 262 -4.04 17.46 14.92
N GLU A 263 -4.26 16.38 15.67
CA GLU A 263 -4.29 15.01 15.16
C GLU A 263 -5.27 14.87 13.99
N GLN A 264 -4.80 14.25 12.90
CA GLN A 264 -5.61 13.86 11.77
C GLN A 264 -6.48 12.65 12.11
N PRO A 265 -7.69 12.53 11.55
CA PRO A 265 -8.62 11.43 11.83
C PRO A 265 -8.20 10.13 11.12
N LEU A 266 -7.02 9.61 11.47
CA LEU A 266 -6.42 8.42 10.88
C LEU A 266 -6.46 7.22 11.85
N ALA A 267 -6.80 7.42 13.11
CA ALA A 267 -6.84 6.40 14.15
C ALA A 267 -8.08 5.48 14.04
N ILE A 268 -8.28 4.83 12.89
CA ILE A 268 -9.49 4.03 12.60
C ILE A 268 -9.75 2.96 13.66
N ALA A 269 -8.70 2.27 14.12
CA ALA A 269 -8.81 1.26 15.17
C ALA A 269 -9.39 1.83 16.48
N ARG A 270 -8.89 2.98 16.95
CA ARG A 270 -9.39 3.68 18.13
C ARG A 270 -10.83 4.12 17.94
N ASP A 271 -11.13 4.66 16.77
CA ASP A 271 -12.43 5.24 16.48
C ASP A 271 -13.52 4.15 16.34
N VAL A 272 -13.19 3.00 15.75
CA VAL A 272 -14.07 1.82 15.69
C VAL A 272 -14.27 1.19 17.08
N LYS A 273 -13.22 1.11 17.91
CA LYS A 273 -13.34 0.67 19.31
C LYS A 273 -14.27 1.60 20.10
N SER A 274 -14.13 2.91 19.92
CA SER A 274 -14.99 3.92 20.57
C SER A 274 -16.44 3.77 20.13
N LEU A 275 -16.67 3.56 18.82
CA LEU A 275 -17.99 3.24 18.28
C LEU A 275 -18.58 1.97 18.93
N TYR A 276 -17.80 0.89 18.99
CA TYR A 276 -18.24 -0.38 19.59
C TYR A 276 -18.67 -0.20 21.06
N LEU A 277 -17.87 0.53 21.85
CA LEU A 277 -18.20 0.83 23.25
C LEU A 277 -19.48 1.67 23.38
N GLY A 278 -19.73 2.58 22.44
CA GLY A 278 -20.96 3.39 22.39
C GLY A 278 -22.22 2.58 22.04
N ILE A 279 -22.08 1.52 21.23
CA ILE A 279 -23.24 0.74 20.73
C ILE A 279 -23.49 -0.60 21.43
N LYS A 280 -22.50 -1.15 22.17
CA LYS A 280 -22.58 -2.50 22.75
C LYS A 280 -23.80 -2.74 23.64
N ASN A 281 -24.24 -1.72 24.37
CA ASN A 281 -25.37 -1.79 25.31
C ASN A 281 -26.68 -1.21 24.75
N LEU A 282 -26.70 -0.79 23.48
CA LEU A 282 -27.90 -0.26 22.83
C LEU A 282 -28.81 -1.38 22.34
N LYS A 283 -30.12 -1.07 22.24
CA LYS A 283 -31.13 -1.99 21.73
C LYS A 283 -30.82 -2.36 20.27
N ASN A 284 -30.80 -3.66 19.97
CA ASN A 284 -30.57 -4.20 18.62
C ASN A 284 -31.46 -3.52 17.56
N SER A 285 -32.73 -3.29 17.88
CA SER A 285 -33.73 -2.70 16.97
C SER A 285 -33.60 -1.19 16.73
N MET A 286 -32.73 -0.48 17.47
CA MET A 286 -32.45 0.94 17.24
C MET A 286 -31.84 1.14 15.85
N THR A 287 -32.26 2.19 15.14
CA THR A 287 -31.70 2.53 13.83
C THR A 287 -30.43 3.36 13.98
N ILE A 288 -29.54 3.25 12.99
CA ILE A 288 -28.33 4.07 12.90
C ILE A 288 -28.67 5.57 12.84
N SER A 289 -29.74 5.95 12.12
CA SER A 289 -30.25 7.33 12.09
C SER A 289 -30.50 7.88 13.50
N ARG A 290 -31.14 7.10 14.37
CA ARG A 290 -31.43 7.53 15.75
C ARG A 290 -30.16 7.64 16.58
N PHE A 291 -29.24 6.68 16.43
CA PHE A 291 -27.96 6.70 17.11
C PHE A 291 -27.11 7.92 16.69
N LEU A 292 -26.99 8.18 15.39
CA LEU A 292 -26.19 9.28 14.84
C LEU A 292 -26.82 10.67 15.04
N ALA A 293 -28.07 10.75 15.48
CA ALA A 293 -28.67 12.03 15.89
C ALA A 293 -27.98 12.59 17.13
N ASP A 294 -27.59 11.70 18.06
CA ASP A 294 -26.95 12.05 19.32
C ASP A 294 -25.42 11.83 19.29
N ASN A 295 -24.89 11.15 18.26
CA ASN A 295 -23.46 10.73 18.14
C ASN A 295 -22.89 11.06 16.74
N ASN A 296 -22.95 12.34 16.35
CA ASN A 296 -22.51 12.80 15.02
C ASN A 296 -21.00 12.65 14.78
N ASP A 297 -20.21 12.71 15.86
CA ASP A 297 -18.75 12.51 15.89
C ASP A 297 -18.32 11.10 15.46
N LEU A 298 -19.21 10.10 15.55
CA LEU A 298 -18.92 8.71 15.17
C LEU A 298 -19.30 8.38 13.72
N ARG A 299 -19.76 9.35 12.92
CA ARG A 299 -20.22 9.12 11.54
C ARG A 299 -19.16 8.49 10.65
N HIS A 300 -17.89 8.89 10.78
CA HIS A 300 -16.82 8.33 9.95
C HIS A 300 -16.56 6.86 10.29
N ALA A 301 -16.54 6.50 11.57
CA ALA A 301 -16.38 5.12 12.01
C ALA A 301 -17.56 4.24 11.56
N VAL A 302 -18.80 4.73 11.68
CA VAL A 302 -19.98 4.00 11.18
C VAL A 302 -19.88 3.78 9.67
N ARG A 303 -19.50 4.81 8.90
CA ARG A 303 -19.29 4.68 7.45
C ARG A 303 -18.25 3.60 7.14
N ARG A 304 -17.09 3.65 7.80
CA ARG A 304 -16.00 2.67 7.63
C ARG A 304 -16.45 1.24 7.83
N VAL A 305 -17.16 0.98 8.93
CA VAL A 305 -17.66 -0.37 9.23
C VAL A 305 -18.63 -0.87 8.18
N PHE A 306 -19.48 -0.03 7.57
CA PHE A 306 -20.33 -0.47 6.46
C PHE A 306 -19.59 -0.63 5.14
N MET A 307 -18.43 0.01 4.96
CA MET A 307 -17.63 -0.14 3.75
C MET A 307 -16.98 -1.52 3.69
N ILE A 308 -16.51 -2.07 4.81
CA ILE A 308 -15.84 -3.37 4.84
C ILE A 308 -16.74 -4.52 4.37
N GLU A 309 -18.07 -4.40 4.56
CA GLU A 309 -19.06 -5.37 4.06
C GLU A 309 -18.99 -5.54 2.53
N LYS A 310 -18.67 -4.45 1.81
CA LYS A 310 -18.57 -4.42 0.34
C LYS A 310 -17.12 -4.54 -0.15
N PHE A 311 -16.18 -4.10 0.67
CA PHE A 311 -14.76 -3.98 0.35
C PHE A 311 -13.92 -4.63 1.45
N PRO A 312 -13.75 -5.96 1.43
CA PRO A 312 -13.12 -6.70 2.53
C PRO A 312 -11.64 -6.34 2.73
N LEU A 313 -10.98 -5.77 1.72
CA LEU A 313 -9.57 -5.38 1.74
C LEU A 313 -9.38 -3.87 1.93
N SER A 314 -10.38 -3.19 2.49
CA SER A 314 -10.41 -1.73 2.57
C SER A 314 -9.82 -1.12 3.84
N GLU A 315 -9.43 -1.96 4.80
CA GLU A 315 -8.97 -1.52 6.11
C GLU A 315 -7.54 -1.96 6.40
N ILE A 316 -6.84 -1.09 7.11
CA ILE A 316 -5.52 -1.35 7.67
C ILE A 316 -5.75 -1.74 9.12
N HIS A 317 -5.44 -2.99 9.44
CA HIS A 317 -5.63 -3.53 10.79
C HIS A 317 -4.49 -3.18 11.75
N ASP A 318 -3.40 -2.59 11.23
CA ASP A 318 -2.27 -2.12 12.01
C ASP A 318 -2.61 -0.86 12.85
N TYR A 319 -1.95 -0.72 14.00
CA TYR A 319 -2.19 0.36 14.97
C TYR A 319 -1.30 1.54 14.65
N ILE A 320 -1.76 2.35 13.69
CA ILE A 320 -0.96 3.46 13.18
C ILE A 320 -0.80 4.64 14.15
N ILE A 321 -1.26 4.51 15.40
CA ILE A 321 -1.01 5.44 16.50
C ILE A 321 -0.33 4.76 17.70
N GLY A 322 -0.03 3.46 17.62
CA GLY A 322 0.67 2.73 18.66
C GLY A 322 2.19 2.91 18.60
N SER A 323 2.88 2.52 19.67
CA SER A 323 4.33 2.62 19.84
C SER A 323 5.14 1.81 18.82
N GLU A 324 4.55 0.73 18.31
CA GLU A 324 5.17 -0.20 17.36
C GLU A 324 4.98 0.23 15.89
N LEU A 325 4.35 1.38 15.64
CA LEU A 325 4.11 1.90 14.30
C LEU A 325 5.42 1.98 13.49
N MET A 326 5.43 1.28 12.36
CA MET A 326 6.48 1.38 11.35
C MET A 326 5.87 1.95 10.06
N PRO A 327 5.91 3.28 9.83
CA PRO A 327 5.25 3.90 8.68
C PRO A 327 5.68 3.31 7.33
N ILE A 328 6.91 2.79 7.27
CA ILE A 328 7.46 2.13 6.08
C ILE A 328 6.64 0.93 5.61
N ASP A 329 5.99 0.19 6.52
CA ASP A 329 5.22 -0.99 6.13
C ASP A 329 3.98 -0.60 5.31
N MET A 330 3.31 0.51 5.67
CA MET A 330 2.24 1.12 4.85
C MET A 330 2.75 1.65 3.51
N LEU A 331 3.96 2.23 3.48
CA LEU A 331 4.54 2.76 2.23
C LEU A 331 4.83 1.64 1.23
N ARG A 332 5.29 0.48 1.72
CA ARG A 332 5.62 -0.67 0.89
C ARG A 332 4.40 -1.27 0.22
N LEU A 333 3.29 -1.41 0.94
CA LEU A 333 2.00 -1.89 0.40
C LEU A 333 1.55 -1.14 -0.86
N LYS A 334 1.81 0.17 -0.93
CA LYS A 334 1.43 0.98 -2.08
C LYS A 334 2.36 0.77 -3.29
N LEU A 335 3.60 0.36 -3.05
CA LEU A 335 4.63 0.18 -4.07
C LEU A 335 4.71 -1.25 -4.61
N SER A 336 3.99 -2.19 -3.98
CA SER A 336 3.96 -3.63 -4.27
C SER A 336 2.93 -4.06 -5.30
#